data_AF-A0A7C1EQK8-F1
#
_entry.id   AF-A0A7C1EQK8-F1
#
_cell.length_a   1.000
_cell.length_b   1.000
_cell.length_c   1.000
_cell.angle_alpha   90.00
_cell.angle_beta   90.00
_cell.angle_gamma   90.00
#
_symmetry.space_group_name_H-M   'P 1'
#
loop_
_entity.id
_entity.type
_entity.pdbx_description
1 polymer ?
#
loop_
_entity_poly.entity_id
_entity_poly.type
_entity_poly.pdbx_seq_one_letter_code
_entity_poly.pdbx_strand_id
1 'polypeptide(L)'
;MSLARTLSIGTLEKIVARFSLREVGAPYMTLSNPAFPQPLGACRIFAGERVHKTVYIGLNFPPAGLDSHMIFAFTAPKSAVPHFTLDSVLAGPHFAFHLDLIPRADLGANLAYLNAAFQPLTAEFDAAKKIEGLTPAHLSPRQYAIMSPWMLAFRATETAFAQVEPHVNNYLEHWCQLVENGVNAELAFGGAESELAVHDQLNRNAIFNPEVDPVWAQIDRMLGAEVSETLRGVLRNQDVENSE
;
A
#
# COMPACT_ATOMS: atom_id res chain seq x y z
N MET A 1 12.46 17.92 -0.81
CA MET A 1 11.34 16.94 -0.78
C MET A 1 11.06 16.63 0.68
N SER A 2 9.80 16.38 1.06
CA SER A 2 9.47 15.97 2.44
C SER A 2 10.08 14.59 2.74
N LEU A 3 10.27 14.25 4.02
CA LEU A 3 10.68 12.91 4.42
C LEU A 3 9.67 11.85 3.93
N ALA A 4 8.38 12.19 3.92
CA ALA A 4 7.31 11.32 3.46
C ALA A 4 7.49 10.95 1.97
N ARG A 5 7.76 11.96 1.14
CA ARG A 5 8.06 11.77 -0.27
C ARG A 5 9.31 10.94 -0.48
N THR A 6 10.39 11.24 0.24
CA THR A 6 11.66 10.53 0.12
C THR A 6 11.51 9.04 0.43
N LEU A 7 10.83 8.70 1.53
CA LEU A 7 10.60 7.32 1.94
C LEU A 7 9.80 6.54 0.89
N SER A 8 8.70 7.12 0.42
CA SER A 8 7.83 6.47 -0.56
C SER A 8 8.51 6.32 -1.92
N ILE A 9 9.08 7.39 -2.48
CA ILE A 9 9.75 7.33 -3.79
C ILE A 9 10.95 6.36 -3.75
N GLY A 10 11.77 6.40 -2.71
CA GLY A 10 12.88 5.46 -2.56
C GLY A 10 12.41 4.00 -2.49
N THR A 11 11.27 3.73 -1.84
CA THR A 11 10.65 2.40 -1.78
C THR A 11 10.11 1.98 -3.16
N LEU A 12 9.41 2.86 -3.86
CA LEU A 12 8.89 2.61 -5.20
C LEU A 12 10.02 2.30 -6.18
N GLU A 13 11.09 3.10 -6.17
CA GLU A 13 12.25 2.91 -7.06
C GLU A 13 12.94 1.57 -6.82
N LYS A 14 13.05 1.12 -5.56
CA LYS A 14 13.56 -0.23 -5.23
C LYS A 14 12.68 -1.33 -5.83
N ILE A 15 11.36 -1.23 -5.71
CA ILE A 15 10.42 -2.20 -6.29
C ILE A 15 10.54 -2.22 -7.83
N VAL A 16 10.48 -1.03 -8.45
CA VAL A 16 10.56 -0.88 -9.91
C VAL A 16 11.89 -1.43 -10.44
N ALA A 17 13.01 -1.09 -9.80
CA ALA A 17 14.33 -1.57 -10.22
C ALA A 17 14.50 -3.08 -10.03
N ARG A 18 14.15 -3.62 -8.85
CA ARG A 18 14.33 -5.05 -8.54
C ARG A 18 13.55 -5.96 -9.47
N PHE A 19 12.33 -5.55 -9.84
CA PHE A 19 11.44 -6.35 -10.68
C PHE A 19 11.33 -5.85 -12.12
N SER A 20 12.16 -4.88 -12.52
CA SER A 20 12.19 -4.30 -13.88
C SER A 20 10.79 -3.87 -14.36
N LEU A 21 10.04 -3.18 -13.50
CA LEU A 21 8.67 -2.80 -13.80
C LEU A 21 8.63 -1.69 -14.87
N ARG A 22 7.72 -1.84 -15.82
CA ARG A 22 7.46 -0.84 -16.86
C ARG A 22 6.35 0.11 -16.42
N GLU A 23 6.58 1.41 -16.54
CA GLU A 23 5.54 2.41 -16.29
C GLU A 23 4.48 2.40 -17.41
N VAL A 24 3.21 2.56 -17.02
CA VAL A 24 2.03 2.64 -17.89
C VAL A 24 1.48 4.06 -17.83
N GLY A 25 1.23 4.67 -18.99
CA GLY A 25 0.67 6.03 -19.12
C GLY A 25 1.62 7.19 -18.79
N ALA A 26 2.59 7.01 -17.89
CA ALA A 26 3.71 7.93 -17.59
C ALA A 26 3.39 9.46 -17.58
N PRO A 27 2.60 9.98 -16.62
CA PRO A 27 1.85 9.27 -15.58
C PRO A 27 0.50 8.76 -16.10
N TYR A 28 -0.05 7.74 -15.45
CA TYR A 28 -1.38 7.24 -15.81
C TYR A 28 -2.47 8.31 -15.68
N MET A 29 -2.43 9.10 -14.60
CA MET A 29 -3.37 10.20 -14.40
C MET A 29 -2.73 11.34 -13.63
N THR A 30 -2.86 12.57 -14.14
CA THR A 30 -2.56 13.79 -13.38
C THR A 30 -3.70 14.09 -12.41
N LEU A 31 -3.38 14.36 -11.15
CA LEU A 31 -4.37 14.75 -10.14
C LEU A 31 -4.49 16.28 -10.13
N SER A 32 -5.66 16.80 -10.44
CA SER A 32 -5.93 18.22 -10.50
C SER A 32 -7.27 18.55 -9.86
N ASN A 33 -7.41 19.77 -9.36
CA ASN A 33 -8.68 20.32 -8.92
C ASN A 33 -8.83 21.71 -9.55
N PRO A 34 -9.96 22.04 -10.21
CA PRO A 34 -10.16 23.33 -10.89
C PRO A 34 -9.97 24.57 -9.99
N ALA A 35 -10.08 24.41 -8.67
CA ALA A 35 -9.82 25.47 -7.71
C ALA A 35 -8.32 25.82 -7.57
N PHE A 36 -7.41 25.02 -8.15
CA PHE A 36 -5.96 25.21 -8.06
C PHE A 36 -5.34 25.30 -9.45
N PRO A 37 -4.39 26.23 -9.66
CA PRO A 37 -3.75 26.43 -10.96
C PRO A 37 -2.70 25.37 -11.30
N GLN A 38 -2.23 24.60 -10.32
CA GLN A 38 -1.20 23.58 -10.50
C GLN A 38 -1.77 22.19 -10.19
N PRO A 39 -1.28 21.13 -10.85
CA PRO A 39 -1.59 19.78 -10.45
C PRO A 39 -1.27 19.53 -8.98
N LEU A 40 -2.18 18.84 -8.31
CA LEU A 40 -2.02 18.41 -6.93
C LEU A 40 -1.22 17.11 -6.85
N GLY A 41 -0.96 16.41 -7.95
CA GLY A 41 -0.13 15.21 -7.93
C GLY A 41 -0.34 14.29 -9.13
N ALA A 42 -0.09 13.00 -8.94
CA ALA A 42 -0.24 12.01 -9.99
C ALA A 42 -0.54 10.61 -9.44
N CYS A 43 -1.32 9.85 -10.19
CA CYS A 43 -1.39 8.40 -10.14
C CYS A 43 -0.44 7.83 -11.20
N ARG A 44 0.47 6.95 -10.78
CA ARG A 44 1.43 6.25 -11.64
C ARG A 44 1.18 4.75 -11.49
N ILE A 45 1.28 4.03 -12.59
CA ILE A 45 1.04 2.59 -12.63
C ILE A 45 2.26 1.93 -13.28
N PHE A 46 2.71 0.85 -12.69
CA PHE A 46 3.80 0.04 -13.20
C PHE A 46 3.37 -1.41 -13.28
N ALA A 47 3.88 -2.13 -14.27
CA ALA A 47 3.56 -3.53 -14.49
C ALA A 47 4.81 -4.34 -14.77
N GLY A 48 4.79 -5.60 -14.34
CA GLY A 48 5.86 -6.56 -14.58
C GLY A 48 5.35 -7.99 -14.50
N GLU A 49 6.27 -8.93 -14.70
CA GLU A 49 5.93 -10.36 -14.70
C GLU A 49 5.68 -10.86 -13.27
N ARG A 50 6.62 -10.60 -12.34
CA ARG A 50 6.55 -11.10 -10.95
C ARG A 50 5.69 -10.24 -10.05
N VAL A 51 5.74 -8.93 -10.23
CA VAL A 51 4.84 -7.97 -9.59
C VAL A 51 3.86 -7.50 -10.64
N HIS A 52 2.61 -7.93 -10.50
CA HIS A 52 1.60 -7.78 -11.54
C HIS A 52 1.28 -6.31 -11.80
N LYS A 53 1.10 -5.53 -10.72
CA LYS A 53 0.68 -4.14 -10.79
C LYS A 53 1.16 -3.37 -9.57
N THR A 54 1.89 -2.28 -9.77
CA THR A 54 2.23 -1.33 -8.70
C THR A 54 1.56 0.00 -8.98
N VAL A 55 0.76 0.48 -8.05
CA VAL A 55 0.09 1.78 -8.10
C VAL A 55 0.78 2.70 -7.11
N TYR A 56 1.20 3.88 -7.59
CA TYR A 56 1.68 4.97 -6.76
C TYR A 56 0.74 6.15 -6.89
N ILE A 57 0.31 6.71 -5.77
CA ILE A 57 -0.47 7.96 -5.72
C ILE A 57 0.30 8.97 -4.88
N GLY A 58 0.77 10.03 -5.52
CA GLY A 58 1.32 11.20 -4.85
C GLY A 58 0.30 12.32 -4.86
N LEU A 59 0.01 12.92 -3.71
CA LEU A 59 -0.90 14.05 -3.54
C LEU A 59 -0.27 15.11 -2.63
N ASN A 60 0.00 16.27 -3.21
CA ASN A 60 0.38 17.49 -2.53
C ASN A 60 -0.82 18.44 -2.48
N PHE A 61 -1.30 18.76 -1.28
CA PHE A 61 -2.42 19.67 -1.07
C PHE A 61 -2.00 20.80 -0.10
N PRO A 62 -1.42 21.90 -0.63
CA PRO A 62 -0.87 22.98 0.18
C PRO A 62 -1.83 23.61 1.20
N PRO A 63 -3.14 23.78 0.93
CA PRO A 63 -4.05 24.37 1.92
C PRO A 63 -4.15 23.61 3.24
N ALA A 64 -3.90 22.29 3.23
CA ALA A 64 -3.86 21.46 4.44
C ALA A 64 -2.43 21.14 4.90
N GLY A 65 -1.41 21.69 4.23
CA GLY A 65 -0.01 21.30 4.44
C GLY A 65 0.22 19.80 4.22
N LEU A 66 -0.53 19.19 3.29
CA LEU A 66 -0.51 17.75 3.05
C LEU A 66 0.49 17.41 1.93
N ASP A 67 1.35 16.42 2.18
CA ASP A 67 2.19 15.74 1.20
C ASP A 67 2.07 14.23 1.45
N SER A 68 1.20 13.58 0.69
CA SER A 68 0.78 12.18 0.88
C SER A 68 1.26 11.32 -0.28
N HIS A 69 1.81 10.15 0.04
CA HIS A 69 2.36 9.22 -0.93
C HIS A 69 1.98 7.79 -0.56
N MET A 70 1.23 7.14 -1.44
CA MET A 70 0.73 5.78 -1.27
C MET A 70 1.32 4.87 -2.35
N ILE A 71 1.75 3.67 -1.95
CA ILE A 71 2.20 2.61 -2.84
C ILE A 71 1.38 1.36 -2.51
N PHE A 72 0.78 0.76 -3.53
CA PHE A 72 0.28 -0.61 -3.49
C PHE A 72 0.98 -1.42 -4.58
N ALA A 73 1.76 -2.43 -4.20
CA ALA A 73 2.36 -3.39 -5.12
C ALA A 73 1.60 -4.72 -5.03
N PHE A 74 0.77 -4.96 -6.03
CA PHE A 74 -0.09 -6.12 -6.14
C PHE A 74 0.61 -7.27 -6.86
N THR A 75 0.54 -8.44 -6.26
CA THR A 75 0.93 -9.71 -6.89
C THR A 75 -0.20 -10.21 -7.78
N ALA A 76 0.08 -11.20 -8.64
CA ALA A 76 -0.90 -11.72 -9.58
C ALA A 76 -2.18 -12.22 -8.86
N PRO A 77 -3.37 -12.13 -9.49
CA PRO A 77 -4.63 -12.55 -8.87
C PRO A 77 -4.63 -13.99 -8.36
N LYS A 78 -3.88 -14.89 -8.99
CA LYS A 78 -3.75 -16.29 -8.57
C LYS A 78 -2.56 -16.58 -7.65
N SER A 79 -1.77 -15.57 -7.30
CA SER A 79 -0.64 -15.72 -6.39
C SER A 79 -1.11 -15.75 -4.94
N ALA A 80 -0.50 -16.59 -4.11
CA ALA A 80 -0.68 -16.55 -2.66
C ALA A 80 0.22 -15.49 -1.98
N VAL A 81 1.17 -14.89 -2.70
CA VAL A 81 2.08 -13.89 -2.12
C VAL A 81 1.27 -12.65 -1.69
N PRO A 82 1.41 -12.16 -0.43
CA PRO A 82 0.79 -10.91 0.04
C PRO A 82 1.04 -9.73 -0.90
N HIS A 83 0.13 -8.75 -0.90
CA HIS A 83 0.42 -7.45 -1.53
C HIS A 83 1.25 -6.58 -0.59
N PHE A 84 2.15 -5.77 -1.12
CA PHE A 84 2.89 -4.80 -0.31
C PHE A 84 2.19 -3.46 -0.36
N THR A 85 2.07 -2.77 0.78
CA THR A 85 1.56 -1.41 0.84
C THR A 85 2.40 -0.52 1.74
N LEU A 86 2.60 0.72 1.30
CA LEU A 86 3.23 1.79 2.06
C LEU A 86 2.51 3.11 1.81
N ASP A 87 1.91 3.66 2.85
CA ASP A 87 1.45 5.05 2.89
C ASP A 87 2.39 5.88 3.74
N SER A 88 2.73 7.05 3.24
CA SER A 88 3.67 7.98 3.87
C SER A 88 3.17 9.39 3.72
N VAL A 89 2.91 10.07 4.84
CA VAL A 89 2.17 11.32 4.87
C VAL A 89 2.87 12.34 5.76
N LEU A 90 3.04 13.55 5.22
CA LEU A 90 3.21 14.78 6.00
C LEU A 90 1.87 15.52 5.99
N ALA A 91 1.38 15.92 7.17
CA ALA A 91 0.17 16.71 7.33
C ALA A 91 0.42 17.83 8.37
N GLY A 92 0.65 19.05 7.89
CA GLY A 92 1.09 20.16 8.75
C GLY A 92 2.45 19.84 9.38
N PRO A 93 2.60 19.87 10.72
CA PRO A 93 3.85 19.53 11.39
C PRO A 93 3.99 18.04 11.73
N HIS A 94 3.03 17.20 11.34
CA HIS A 94 2.96 15.80 11.78
C HIS A 94 3.21 14.84 10.63
N PHE A 95 3.85 13.72 10.94
CA PHE A 95 4.00 12.61 10.02
C PHE A 95 3.05 11.46 10.37
N ALA A 96 2.69 10.67 9.37
CA ALA A 96 2.03 9.39 9.55
C ALA A 96 2.52 8.39 8.51
N PHE A 97 2.47 7.11 8.85
CA PHE A 97 2.70 6.05 7.89
C PHE A 97 1.83 4.83 8.16
N HIS A 98 1.61 4.07 7.11
CA HIS A 98 1.03 2.74 7.12
C HIS A 98 1.95 1.83 6.30
N LEU A 99 2.38 0.72 6.88
CA LEU A 99 3.21 -0.30 6.24
C LEU A 99 2.61 -1.66 6.54
N ASP A 100 2.31 -2.44 5.50
CA ASP A 100 1.72 -3.76 5.67
C ASP A 100 2.01 -4.70 4.50
N LEU A 101 1.89 -6.00 4.77
CA LEU A 101 1.68 -7.03 3.76
C LEU A 101 0.22 -7.49 3.81
N ILE A 102 -0.58 -7.16 2.81
CA ILE A 102 -2.01 -7.48 2.80
C ILE A 102 -2.20 -8.98 2.57
N PRO A 103 -2.86 -9.71 3.49
CA PRO A 103 -3.03 -11.16 3.38
C PRO A 103 -3.83 -11.58 2.15
N ARG A 104 -3.39 -12.65 1.47
CA ARG A 104 -4.15 -13.30 0.40
C ARG A 104 -5.09 -14.39 0.89
N ALA A 105 -5.10 -14.70 2.20
CA ALA A 105 -5.92 -15.71 2.83
C ALA A 105 -6.31 -15.29 4.26
N ASP A 106 -7.35 -15.91 4.81
CA ASP A 106 -7.70 -15.76 6.23
C ASP A 106 -6.58 -16.36 7.10
N LEU A 107 -5.89 -15.50 7.85
CA LEU A 107 -4.77 -15.88 8.70
C LEU A 107 -5.18 -16.79 9.87
N GLY A 108 -6.39 -16.62 10.40
CA GLY A 108 -6.89 -17.41 11.53
C GLY A 108 -7.19 -18.87 11.13
N ALA A 109 -7.57 -19.09 9.87
CA ALA A 109 -7.85 -20.41 9.32
C ALA A 109 -6.61 -21.09 8.71
N ASN A 110 -5.58 -20.33 8.35
CA ASN A 110 -4.45 -20.83 7.54
C ASN A 110 -3.10 -20.62 8.25
N LEU A 111 -2.86 -21.39 9.33
CA LEU A 111 -1.65 -21.24 10.15
C LEU A 111 -0.34 -21.43 9.38
N ALA A 112 -0.30 -22.36 8.41
CA ALA A 112 0.90 -22.60 7.62
C ALA A 112 1.24 -21.41 6.71
N TYR A 113 0.22 -20.76 6.14
CA TYR A 113 0.39 -19.52 5.38
C TYR A 113 0.83 -18.36 6.28
N LEU A 114 0.20 -18.19 7.44
CA LEU A 114 0.60 -17.20 8.45
C LEU A 114 2.08 -17.37 8.81
N ASN A 115 2.52 -18.59 9.10
CA ASN A 115 3.91 -18.87 9.48
C ASN A 115 4.90 -18.62 8.32
N ALA A 116 4.51 -18.93 7.09
CA ALA A 116 5.37 -18.71 5.94
C ALA A 116 5.52 -17.22 5.58
N ALA A 117 4.40 -16.49 5.57
CA ALA A 117 4.37 -15.12 5.04
C ALA A 117 4.53 -14.03 6.12
N PHE A 118 4.10 -14.26 7.36
CA PHE A 118 3.98 -13.20 8.37
C PHE A 118 4.84 -13.40 9.62
N GLN A 119 4.95 -14.64 10.12
CA GLN A 119 5.78 -14.91 11.30
C GLN A 119 7.22 -14.34 11.19
N PRO A 120 7.92 -14.39 10.03
CA PRO A 120 9.26 -13.84 9.89
C PRO A 120 9.34 -12.33 10.17
N LEU A 121 8.25 -11.59 10.01
CA LEU A 121 8.19 -10.14 10.28
C LEU A 121 8.09 -9.79 11.77
N THR A 122 7.88 -10.77 12.66
CA THR A 122 7.58 -10.51 14.08
C THR A 122 8.66 -9.70 14.78
N ALA A 123 9.94 -10.08 14.60
CA ALA A 123 11.05 -9.36 15.23
C ALA A 123 11.11 -7.90 14.75
N GLU A 124 10.85 -7.68 13.45
CA GLU A 124 10.88 -6.37 12.83
C GLU A 124 9.70 -5.49 13.26
N PHE A 125 8.50 -6.07 13.28
CA PHE A 125 7.28 -5.45 13.80
C PHE A 125 7.46 -4.98 15.24
N ASP A 126 7.98 -5.85 16.10
CA ASP A 126 8.20 -5.54 17.52
C ASP A 126 9.30 -4.49 17.72
N ALA A 127 10.31 -4.46 16.83
CA ALA A 127 11.35 -3.44 16.86
C ALA A 127 10.81 -2.07 16.44
N ALA A 128 10.10 -1.98 15.33
CA ALA A 128 9.57 -0.73 14.80
C ALA A 128 8.65 -0.02 15.79
N LYS A 129 7.80 -0.77 16.49
CA LYS A 129 6.85 -0.24 17.49
C LYS A 129 7.51 0.39 18.71
N LYS A 130 8.81 0.15 18.91
CA LYS A 130 9.60 0.71 20.03
C LYS A 130 10.23 2.05 19.70
N ILE A 131 10.13 2.54 18.45
CA ILE A 131 10.61 3.88 18.10
C ILE A 131 9.88 4.91 18.97
N GLU A 132 10.66 5.67 19.74
CA GLU A 132 10.13 6.77 20.55
C GLU A 132 9.57 7.87 19.64
N GLY A 133 8.37 8.37 19.97
CA GLY A 133 7.67 9.37 19.17
C GLY A 133 6.67 8.80 18.16
N LEU A 134 6.51 7.47 18.10
CA LEU A 134 5.38 6.84 17.42
C LEU A 134 4.13 6.82 18.31
N THR A 135 2.97 7.10 17.72
CA THR A 135 1.65 6.97 18.35
C THR A 135 0.73 6.18 17.43
N PRO A 136 0.08 5.09 17.88
CA PRO A 136 -0.79 4.29 17.03
C PRO A 136 -1.84 5.14 16.29
N ALA A 137 -2.05 4.85 15.01
CA ALA A 137 -3.14 5.45 14.25
C ALA A 137 -4.49 4.97 14.77
N HIS A 138 -5.53 5.79 14.60
CA HIS A 138 -6.89 5.42 14.96
C HIS A 138 -7.50 4.62 13.82
N LEU A 139 -7.56 3.29 13.99
CA LEU A 139 -8.17 2.38 13.04
C LEU A 139 -9.45 1.78 13.60
N SER A 140 -10.46 1.62 12.75
CA SER A 140 -11.70 0.96 13.11
C SER A 140 -11.51 -0.57 13.20
N PRO A 141 -12.39 -1.30 13.92
CA PRO A 141 -12.37 -2.75 13.91
C PRO A 141 -12.49 -3.35 12.50
N ARG A 142 -13.16 -2.67 11.56
CA ARG A 142 -13.26 -3.13 10.17
C ARG A 142 -11.90 -3.05 9.47
N GLN A 143 -11.15 -1.97 9.67
CA GLN A 143 -9.80 -1.84 9.12
C GLN A 143 -8.87 -2.92 9.69
N TYR A 144 -8.92 -3.18 11.00
CA TYR A 144 -8.14 -4.26 11.63
C TYR A 144 -8.50 -5.66 11.12
N ALA A 145 -9.74 -5.90 10.70
CA ALA A 145 -10.16 -7.21 10.18
C ALA A 145 -9.68 -7.48 8.74
N ILE A 146 -9.31 -6.42 7.99
CA ILE A 146 -8.93 -6.51 6.58
C ILE A 146 -7.40 -6.49 6.42
N MET A 147 -6.72 -5.70 7.25
CA MET A 147 -5.26 -5.58 7.26
C MET A 147 -4.60 -6.70 8.06
N SER A 148 -3.29 -6.88 7.91
CA SER A 148 -2.58 -7.91 8.67
C SER A 148 -2.37 -7.52 10.14
N PRO A 149 -2.27 -8.49 11.06
CA PRO A 149 -1.85 -8.23 12.44
C PRO A 149 -0.42 -7.68 12.59
N TRP A 150 0.39 -7.74 11.53
CA TRP A 150 1.76 -7.18 11.46
C TRP A 150 1.78 -5.79 10.82
N MET A 151 0.63 -5.19 10.51
CA MET A 151 0.55 -3.82 10.02
C MET A 151 1.14 -2.83 11.02
N LEU A 152 2.00 -1.94 10.53
CA LEU A 152 2.47 -0.77 11.26
C LEU A 152 1.72 0.47 10.77
N ALA A 153 0.78 0.96 11.58
CA ALA A 153 0.01 2.19 11.29
C ALA A 153 0.17 3.19 12.44
N PHE A 154 0.97 4.24 12.20
CA PHE A 154 1.38 5.17 13.25
C PHE A 154 1.37 6.62 12.77
N ARG A 155 1.04 7.52 13.69
CA ARG A 155 1.49 8.92 13.66
C ARG A 155 2.90 8.99 14.23
N ALA A 156 3.68 9.94 13.74
CA ALA A 156 5.09 10.08 14.10
C ALA A 156 5.47 11.56 14.24
N THR A 157 6.37 11.83 15.19
CA THR A 157 7.21 13.04 15.13
C THR A 157 8.18 12.92 13.94
N GLU A 158 8.76 14.04 13.51
CA GLU A 158 9.75 14.03 12.41
C GLU A 158 10.95 13.12 12.72
N THR A 159 11.50 13.21 13.94
CA THR A 159 12.62 12.37 14.40
C THR A 159 12.27 10.89 14.43
N ALA A 160 11.04 10.54 14.84
CA ALA A 160 10.58 9.16 14.84
C ALA A 160 10.40 8.65 13.40
N PHE A 161 9.80 9.48 12.54
CA PHE A 161 9.57 9.15 11.14
C PHE A 161 10.87 8.90 10.38
N ALA A 162 11.92 9.67 10.64
CA ALA A 162 13.24 9.47 10.03
C ALA A 162 13.88 8.10 10.38
N GLN A 163 13.41 7.44 11.44
CA GLN A 163 13.88 6.10 11.85
C GLN A 163 13.05 4.96 11.23
N VAL A 164 12.00 5.26 10.46
CA VAL A 164 11.10 4.23 9.89
C VAL A 164 11.71 3.53 8.67
N GLU A 165 12.60 4.19 7.93
CA GLU A 165 13.14 3.66 6.66
C GLU A 165 13.77 2.26 6.78
N PRO A 166 14.63 1.94 7.77
CA PRO A 166 15.16 0.58 7.92
C PRO A 166 14.06 -0.47 8.05
N HIS A 167 12.97 -0.16 8.77
CA HIS A 167 11.84 -1.08 8.96
C HIS A 167 11.04 -1.30 7.68
N VAL A 168 10.81 -0.23 6.91
CA VAL A 168 10.20 -0.34 5.57
C VAL A 168 11.08 -1.20 4.66
N ASN A 169 12.40 -1.01 4.69
CA ASN A 169 13.33 -1.81 3.88
C ASN A 169 13.31 -3.29 4.27
N ASN A 170 13.19 -3.62 5.56
CA ASN A 170 13.13 -5.00 6.02
C ASN A 170 11.81 -5.70 5.63
N TYR A 171 10.67 -5.00 5.71
CA TYR A 171 9.40 -5.49 5.19
C TYR A 171 9.45 -5.68 3.67
N LEU A 172 10.02 -4.70 2.96
CA LEU A 172 10.18 -4.76 1.51
C LEU A 172 11.07 -5.93 1.11
N GLU A 173 12.21 -6.13 1.77
CA GLU A 173 13.12 -7.23 1.48
C GLU A 173 12.44 -8.59 1.66
N HIS A 174 11.76 -8.78 2.79
CA HIS A 174 10.97 -10.00 3.04
C HIS A 174 9.91 -10.22 1.95
N TRP A 175 9.13 -9.19 1.61
CA TRP A 175 8.15 -9.28 0.53
C TRP A 175 8.79 -9.63 -0.81
N CYS A 176 9.94 -9.02 -1.15
CA CYS A 176 10.64 -9.34 -2.39
C CYS A 176 11.09 -10.80 -2.43
N GLN A 177 11.56 -11.35 -1.30
CA GLN A 177 11.90 -12.78 -1.20
C GLN A 177 10.67 -13.67 -1.41
N LEU A 178 9.50 -13.29 -0.88
CA LEU A 178 8.25 -14.02 -1.14
C LEU A 178 7.84 -13.94 -2.62
N VAL A 179 8.05 -12.80 -3.29
CA VAL A 179 7.78 -12.66 -4.73
C VAL A 179 8.75 -13.49 -5.57
N GLU A 180 10.02 -13.56 -5.20
CA GLU A 180 11.06 -14.29 -5.92
C GLU A 180 10.94 -15.81 -5.75
N ASN A 181 10.61 -16.27 -4.54
CA ASN A 181 10.52 -17.69 -4.21
C ASN A 181 9.10 -18.26 -4.35
N GLY A 182 8.09 -17.38 -4.39
CA GLY A 182 6.69 -17.76 -4.30
C GLY A 182 6.24 -18.12 -2.88
N VAL A 183 4.93 -18.21 -2.70
CA VAL A 183 4.30 -18.82 -1.53
C VAL A 183 3.41 -19.95 -2.04
N ASN A 184 3.55 -21.15 -1.48
CA ASN A 184 2.75 -22.29 -1.91
C ASN A 184 1.26 -21.99 -1.69
N ALA A 185 0.48 -22.01 -2.78
CA ALA A 185 -0.96 -21.75 -2.79
C ALA A 185 -1.76 -22.77 -1.95
N GLU A 186 -1.23 -23.97 -1.75
CA GLU A 186 -1.80 -24.97 -0.84
C GLU A 186 -1.90 -24.47 0.60
N LEU A 187 -1.03 -23.53 1.01
CA LEU A 187 -1.03 -22.99 2.36
C LEU A 187 -2.19 -22.03 2.62
N ALA A 188 -2.76 -21.41 1.58
CA ALA A 188 -3.75 -20.34 1.67
C ALA A 188 -5.20 -20.84 1.55
N PHE A 189 -5.48 -21.68 0.55
CA PHE A 189 -6.81 -22.22 0.25
C PHE A 189 -6.75 -23.69 -0.22
N GLY A 190 -5.81 -24.48 0.29
CA GLY A 190 -5.64 -25.85 -0.15
C GLY A 190 -5.32 -26.01 -1.65
N GLY A 191 -4.86 -24.93 -2.31
CA GLY A 191 -4.37 -24.94 -3.69
C GLY A 191 -5.38 -24.47 -4.74
N ALA A 192 -6.59 -24.05 -4.33
CA ALA A 192 -7.61 -23.57 -5.27
C ALA A 192 -7.30 -22.17 -5.83
N GLU A 193 -6.56 -22.09 -6.94
CA GLU A 193 -6.16 -20.82 -7.57
C GLU A 193 -7.34 -19.88 -7.91
N SER A 194 -8.51 -20.44 -8.27
CA SER A 194 -9.72 -19.64 -8.53
C SER A 194 -10.23 -18.92 -7.28
N GLU A 195 -10.01 -19.50 -6.10
CA GLU A 195 -10.41 -18.89 -4.83
C GLU A 195 -9.48 -17.72 -4.46
N LEU A 196 -8.18 -17.80 -4.80
CA LEU A 196 -7.22 -16.71 -4.58
C LEU A 196 -7.58 -15.44 -5.35
N ALA A 197 -8.02 -15.57 -6.61
CA ALA A 197 -8.41 -14.44 -7.45
C ALA A 197 -9.72 -13.80 -6.96
N VAL A 198 -10.70 -14.61 -6.59
CA VAL A 198 -11.98 -14.11 -6.02
C VAL A 198 -11.73 -13.43 -4.67
N HIS A 199 -10.92 -14.04 -3.80
CA HIS A 199 -10.59 -13.47 -2.50
C HIS A 199 -9.84 -12.13 -2.65
N ASP A 200 -8.89 -12.04 -3.58
CA ASP A 200 -8.20 -10.77 -3.88
C ASP A 200 -9.16 -9.66 -4.30
N GLN A 201 -10.09 -9.96 -5.22
CA GLN A 201 -11.07 -8.95 -5.64
C GLN A 201 -11.96 -8.49 -4.48
N LEU A 202 -12.41 -9.41 -3.62
CA LEU A 202 -13.20 -9.08 -2.43
C LEU A 202 -12.40 -8.25 -1.43
N ASN A 203 -11.14 -8.62 -1.17
CA ASN A 203 -10.27 -7.91 -0.24
C ASN A 203 -9.96 -6.49 -0.73
N ARG A 204 -9.59 -6.32 -2.00
CA ARG A 204 -9.41 -4.98 -2.61
C ARG A 204 -10.68 -4.14 -2.54
N ASN A 205 -11.83 -4.73 -2.85
CA ASN A 205 -13.10 -4.03 -2.73
C ASN A 205 -13.37 -3.56 -1.30
N ALA A 206 -12.96 -4.32 -0.29
CA ALA A 206 -13.10 -3.95 1.12
C ALA A 206 -12.10 -2.85 1.54
N ILE A 207 -10.81 -2.98 1.19
CA ILE A 207 -9.76 -1.99 1.53
C ILE A 207 -10.11 -0.62 0.96
N PHE A 208 -10.53 -0.57 -0.31
CA PHE A 208 -10.81 0.69 -1.00
C PHE A 208 -12.29 1.08 -0.93
N ASN A 209 -13.03 0.58 0.06
CA ASN A 209 -14.42 0.98 0.29
C ASN A 209 -14.47 2.27 1.14
N PRO A 210 -15.14 3.33 0.67
CA PRO A 210 -15.30 4.58 1.44
C PRO A 210 -16.08 4.42 2.76
N GLU A 211 -16.87 3.36 2.92
CA GLU A 211 -17.54 3.03 4.19
C GLU A 211 -16.62 2.32 5.21
N VAL A 212 -15.47 1.81 4.75
CA VAL A 212 -14.45 1.17 5.59
C VAL A 212 -13.36 2.17 5.95
N ASP A 213 -12.88 2.93 4.96
CA ASP A 213 -11.86 3.95 5.16
C ASP A 213 -12.40 5.36 4.93
N PRO A 214 -12.58 6.17 6.01
CA PRO A 214 -13.10 7.53 5.90
C PRO A 214 -12.11 8.50 5.22
N VAL A 215 -10.88 8.09 4.91
CA VAL A 215 -9.92 8.92 4.17
C VAL A 215 -10.47 9.32 2.80
N TRP A 216 -11.31 8.48 2.18
CA TRP A 216 -11.89 8.73 0.86
C TRP A 216 -12.76 10.00 0.83
N ALA A 217 -13.49 10.29 1.91
CA ALA A 217 -14.23 11.55 2.01
C ALA A 217 -13.29 12.79 2.04
N GLN A 218 -12.05 12.62 2.48
CA GLN A 218 -11.04 13.68 2.41
C GLN A 218 -10.50 13.83 0.99
N ILE A 219 -10.23 12.71 0.31
CA ILE A 219 -9.81 12.68 -1.10
C ILE A 219 -10.87 13.30 -2.00
N ASP A 220 -12.15 13.01 -1.78
CA ASP A 220 -13.28 13.61 -2.50
C ASP A 220 -13.28 15.15 -2.38
N ARG A 221 -13.01 15.67 -1.17
CA ARG A 221 -12.92 17.13 -0.95
C ARG A 221 -11.71 17.76 -1.65
N MET A 222 -10.62 17.01 -1.79
CA MET A 222 -9.38 17.51 -2.40
C MET A 222 -9.38 17.42 -3.92
N LEU A 223 -9.92 16.35 -4.50
CA LEU A 223 -9.82 16.03 -5.93
C LEU A 223 -11.18 16.01 -6.66
N GLY A 224 -12.28 16.00 -5.93
CA GLY A 224 -13.61 15.73 -6.47
C GLY A 224 -13.94 14.22 -6.46
N ALA A 225 -15.23 13.92 -6.32
CA ALA A 225 -15.72 12.54 -6.19
C ALA A 225 -15.43 11.66 -7.42
N GLU A 226 -15.44 12.24 -8.62
CA GLU A 226 -15.19 11.50 -9.87
C GLU A 226 -13.73 11.02 -9.98
N VAL A 227 -12.77 11.91 -9.66
CA VAL A 227 -11.34 11.56 -9.63
C VAL A 227 -11.08 10.52 -8.55
N SER A 228 -11.68 10.70 -7.37
CA SER A 228 -11.58 9.75 -6.25
C SER A 228 -12.14 8.36 -6.59
N GLU A 229 -13.30 8.28 -7.24
CA GLU A 229 -13.87 7.02 -7.74
C GLU A 229 -12.95 6.36 -8.76
N THR A 230 -12.36 7.14 -9.68
CA THR A 230 -11.40 6.64 -10.67
C THR A 230 -10.17 6.03 -9.99
N LEU A 231 -9.61 6.71 -8.98
CA LEU A 231 -8.49 6.19 -8.19
C LEU A 231 -8.84 4.87 -7.48
N ARG A 232 -10.01 4.80 -6.83
CA ARG A 232 -10.49 3.56 -6.23
C ARG A 232 -10.74 2.48 -7.28
N GLY A 233 -11.19 2.84 -8.48
CA GLY A 233 -11.34 1.93 -9.61
C GLY A 233 -10.02 1.27 -10.00
N VAL A 234 -8.97 2.07 -10.16
CA VAL A 234 -7.60 1.59 -10.43
C VAL A 234 -7.12 0.61 -9.35
N LEU A 235 -7.31 0.97 -8.07
CA LEU A 235 -6.84 0.15 -6.95
C LEU A 235 -7.61 -1.18 -6.80
N ARG A 236 -8.92 -1.16 -7.08
CA ARG A 236 -9.78 -2.36 -7.05
C ARG A 236 -9.60 -3.26 -8.27
N ASN A 237 -9.20 -2.69 -9.41
CA ASN A 237 -9.01 -3.44 -10.63
C ASN A 237 -7.80 -4.38 -10.51
N GLN A 238 -8.04 -5.67 -10.70
CA GLN A 238 -7.00 -6.69 -10.71
C GLN A 238 -6.10 -6.58 -11.93
N ASP A 239 -6.66 -6.18 -13.07
CA ASP A 239 -5.91 -6.02 -14.32
C ASP A 239 -5.06 -4.75 -14.30
N VAL A 240 -4.01 -4.75 -15.12
CA VAL A 240 -3.23 -3.56 -15.45
C VAL A 240 -4.02 -2.72 -16.45
N GLU A 241 -4.10 -1.43 -16.18
CA GLU A 241 -4.76 -0.45 -17.02
C GLU A 241 -4.12 -0.40 -18.40
N ASN A 242 -4.92 -0.22 -19.43
CA ASN A 242 -4.39 0.03 -20.77
C ASN A 242 -3.86 1.47 -20.81
N SER A 243 -2.72 1.67 -21.47
CA SER A 243 -2.36 2.99 -21.98
C SER A 243 -3.22 3.25 -23.20
N GLU A 244 -4.09 4.26 -23.16
CA GLU A 244 -4.69 4.83 -24.38
C GLU A 244 -3.60 5.35 -25.34
#